data_AF-A0A972ICI3-F1
#
_entry.id   AF-A0A972ICI3-F1
#
_cell.length_a   1.000
_cell.length_b   1.000
_cell.length_c   1.000
_cell.angle_alpha   90.00
_cell.angle_beta   90.00
_cell.angle_gamma   90.00
#
_symmetry.space_group_name_H-M   'P 1'
#
loop_
_entity.id
_entity.type
_entity.pdbx_description
1 polymer ?
#
loop_
_entity_poly.entity_id
_entity_poly.type
_entity_poly.pdbx_seq_one_letter_code
_entity_poly.pdbx_strand_id
1 'polypeptide(L)'
;MIDFLINEYYRICEKAYQDHPDTDFDTREFDEILMQCQKEWAKLPLSEDKGTVRDFLNTLDFQEIIKVYESFCKGDFDIPLAVLESMSRFDLQASEYLASHAFEMMERKGNPDVHLSIQAAKALGRLKRTEYIPSLISYIEKLPPEEDLFIESATEGLLEMGQPAVMPMTECINKAEEINNNMEYMLQALSQLGKVEKNPEVFNCLKSAFLRMKNKDIGALCIAEFNDRRGIAFLFGYLNRHKAELSRETYYEILHCIKALGGQVDLF
;
A
#
# COMPACT_ATOMS: atom_id res chain seq x y z
N MET A 1 -20.03 23.25 5.60
CA MET A 1 -19.41 22.45 6.68
C MET A 1 -18.37 21.50 6.12
N ILE A 2 -18.70 20.68 5.11
CA ILE A 2 -17.72 19.80 4.44
C ILE A 2 -16.50 20.58 3.94
N ASP A 3 -16.70 21.70 3.23
CA ASP A 3 -15.56 22.52 2.76
C ASP A 3 -14.66 23.02 3.90
N PHE A 4 -15.26 23.39 5.04
CA PHE A 4 -14.50 23.79 6.22
C PHE A 4 -13.65 22.63 6.76
N LEU A 5 -14.25 21.44 6.87
CA LEU A 5 -13.57 20.23 7.31
C LEU A 5 -12.37 19.89 6.44
N ILE A 6 -12.54 19.95 5.11
CA ILE A 6 -11.48 19.67 4.13
C ILE A 6 -10.38 20.73 4.20
N ASN A 7 -10.75 22.01 4.18
CA ASN A 7 -9.78 23.10 4.22
C ASN A 7 -8.92 23.07 5.49
N GLU A 8 -9.53 22.80 6.65
CA GLU A 8 -8.76 22.67 7.89
C GLU A 8 -7.87 21.42 7.92
N TYR A 9 -8.31 20.30 7.35
CA TYR A 9 -7.46 19.12 7.22
C TYR A 9 -6.24 19.43 6.35
N TYR A 10 -6.47 20.04 5.19
CA TYR A 10 -5.42 20.32 4.21
C TYR A 10 -4.44 21.33 4.78
N ARG A 11 -4.93 22.38 5.45
CA ARG A 11 -4.08 23.35 6.14
C ARG A 11 -3.16 22.70 7.18
N ILE A 12 -3.64 21.71 7.93
CA ILE A 12 -2.81 20.99 8.91
C ILE A 12 -1.77 20.13 8.20
N CYS A 13 -2.16 19.36 7.18
CA CYS A 13 -1.24 18.52 6.42
C CYS A 13 -0.17 19.36 5.70
N GLU A 14 -0.57 20.38 4.95
CA GLU A 14 0.35 21.31 4.26
C GLU A 14 1.35 21.95 5.21
N LYS A 15 0.92 22.32 6.43
CA LYS A 15 1.82 22.84 7.45
C LYS A 15 2.86 21.79 7.86
N ALA A 16 2.50 20.51 7.96
CA ALA A 16 3.46 19.45 8.26
C ALA A 16 4.54 19.33 7.17
N TYR A 17 4.18 19.44 5.89
CA TYR A 17 5.16 19.50 4.81
C TYR A 17 6.09 20.73 4.91
N GLN A 18 5.55 21.89 5.30
CA GLN A 18 6.32 23.12 5.48
C GLN A 18 7.26 23.08 6.68
N ASP A 19 6.83 22.45 7.78
CA ASP A 19 7.61 22.31 9.01
C ASP A 19 8.72 21.25 8.88
N HIS A 20 8.64 20.36 7.88
CA HIS A 20 9.57 19.25 7.63
C HIS A 20 10.10 19.22 6.19
N PRO A 21 10.74 20.29 5.68
CA PRO A 21 11.11 20.40 4.26
C PRO A 21 12.26 19.49 3.82
N ASP A 22 13.08 19.01 4.77
CA ASP A 22 14.25 18.16 4.52
C ASP A 22 13.97 16.66 4.77
N THR A 23 12.74 16.32 5.15
CA THR A 23 12.34 14.93 5.41
C THR A 23 12.01 14.21 4.10
N ASP A 24 12.44 12.96 3.98
CA ASP A 24 11.97 12.08 2.92
C ASP A 24 10.52 11.67 3.19
N PHE A 25 9.61 12.10 2.32
CA PHE A 25 8.16 11.94 2.50
C PHE A 25 7.69 10.49 2.35
N ASP A 26 8.52 9.62 1.77
CA ASP A 26 8.22 8.19 1.59
C ASP A 26 8.70 7.35 2.78
N THR A 27 8.98 8.00 3.91
CA THR A 27 9.45 7.33 5.12
C THR A 27 8.35 7.13 6.14
N ARG A 28 8.47 6.03 6.89
CA ARG A 28 7.64 5.77 8.07
C ARG A 28 7.63 6.92 9.09
N GLU A 29 8.72 7.67 9.19
CA GLU A 29 8.77 8.84 10.06
C GLU A 29 7.76 9.91 9.62
N PHE A 30 7.69 10.17 8.32
CA PHE A 30 6.73 11.13 7.78
C PHE A 30 5.28 10.61 7.84
N ASP A 31 5.06 9.31 7.65
CA ASP A 31 3.75 8.68 7.88
C ASP A 31 3.25 8.91 9.32
N GLU A 32 4.14 8.83 10.31
CA GLU A 32 3.82 9.09 11.72
C GLU A 32 3.42 10.55 11.97
N ILE A 33 4.04 11.49 11.25
CA ILE A 33 3.68 12.93 11.27
C ILE A 33 2.28 13.13 10.68
N LEU A 34 2.01 12.57 9.50
CA LEU A 34 0.68 12.68 8.86
C LEU A 34 -0.41 12.01 9.70
N MET A 35 -0.11 10.88 10.35
CA MET A 35 -1.02 10.25 11.30
C MET A 35 -1.32 11.16 12.50
N GLN A 36 -0.34 11.93 12.97
CA GLN A 36 -0.55 12.90 14.04
C GLN A 36 -1.43 14.08 13.57
N CYS A 37 -1.24 14.56 12.33
CA CYS A 37 -2.10 15.56 11.70
C CYS A 37 -3.57 15.12 11.67
N GLN A 38 -3.82 13.87 11.26
CA GLN A 38 -5.18 13.30 11.27
C GLN A 38 -5.81 13.27 12.68
N LYS A 39 -5.02 12.95 13.72
CA LYS A 39 -5.47 12.96 15.12
C LYS A 39 -5.76 14.37 15.63
N GLU A 40 -4.97 15.35 15.23
CA GLU A 40 -5.18 16.75 15.59
C GLU A 40 -6.45 17.28 14.93
N TRP A 41 -6.60 17.06 13.62
CA TRP A 41 -7.78 17.43 12.87
C TRP A 41 -9.07 16.85 13.46
N ALA A 42 -9.07 15.57 13.83
CA ALA A 42 -10.22 14.91 14.43
C ALA A 42 -10.66 15.52 15.78
N LYS A 43 -9.74 16.18 16.50
CA LYS A 43 -9.99 16.83 17.80
C LYS A 43 -10.33 18.32 17.68
N LEU A 44 -10.29 18.90 16.48
CA LEU A 44 -10.59 20.31 16.30
C LEU A 44 -12.00 20.62 16.79
N PRO A 45 -12.19 21.66 17.63
CA PRO A 45 -13.51 22.10 18.05
C PRO A 45 -14.22 22.78 16.89
N LEU A 46 -15.51 22.48 16.70
CA LEU A 46 -16.34 23.13 15.69
C LEU A 46 -17.16 24.28 16.30
N SER A 47 -18.22 23.94 17.02
CA SER A 47 -19.08 24.86 17.77
C SER A 47 -19.53 24.20 19.06
N GLU A 48 -19.98 24.98 20.05
CA GLU A 48 -20.33 24.45 21.39
C GLU A 48 -21.36 23.29 21.33
N ASP A 49 -22.26 23.32 20.35
CA ASP A 49 -23.29 22.30 20.11
C ASP A 49 -22.80 21.06 19.34
N LYS A 50 -21.68 21.17 18.62
CA LYS A 50 -21.17 20.10 17.72
C LYS A 50 -19.95 19.36 18.28
N GLY A 51 -19.35 19.85 19.37
CA GLY A 51 -18.15 19.26 19.94
C GLY A 51 -16.96 19.33 18.98
N THR A 52 -16.23 18.22 18.87
CA THR A 52 -15.09 18.09 17.95
C THR A 52 -15.52 17.66 16.54
N VAL A 53 -14.60 17.74 15.57
CA VAL A 53 -14.79 17.17 14.22
C VAL A 53 -15.24 15.71 14.30
N ARG A 54 -14.58 14.88 15.13
CA ARG A 54 -14.97 13.47 15.32
C ARG A 54 -16.39 13.32 15.86
N ASP A 55 -16.76 14.14 16.84
CA ASP A 55 -18.11 14.10 17.42
C ASP A 55 -19.15 14.42 16.34
N PHE A 56 -18.91 15.48 15.56
CA PHE A 56 -19.77 15.85 14.44
C PHE A 56 -19.87 14.74 13.38
N LEU A 57 -18.75 14.16 12.94
CA LEU A 57 -18.75 13.06 11.96
C LEU A 57 -19.57 11.87 12.46
N ASN A 58 -19.58 11.62 13.77
CA ASN A 58 -20.37 10.57 14.40
C ASN A 58 -21.87 10.92 14.55
N THR A 59 -22.30 12.15 14.23
CA THR A 59 -23.72 12.48 14.17
C THR A 59 -24.35 12.22 12.81
N LEU A 60 -23.52 12.13 11.76
CA LEU A 60 -23.96 11.96 10.38
C LEU A 60 -24.56 10.58 10.13
N ASP A 61 -25.60 10.54 9.31
CA ASP A 61 -26.12 9.30 8.73
C ASP A 61 -25.19 8.76 7.62
N PHE A 62 -25.52 7.59 7.07
CA PHE A 62 -24.69 6.97 6.04
C PHE A 62 -24.56 7.83 4.77
N GLN A 63 -25.64 8.44 4.31
CA GLN A 63 -25.62 9.24 3.07
C GLN A 63 -24.82 10.53 3.27
N GLU A 64 -24.84 11.09 4.48
CA GLU A 64 -24.09 12.27 4.84
C GLU A 64 -22.59 11.98 4.99
N ILE A 65 -22.19 10.90 5.70
CA ILE A 65 -20.77 10.57 5.85
C ILE A 65 -20.12 10.16 4.51
N ILE A 66 -20.88 9.52 3.62
CA ILE A 66 -20.42 9.19 2.27
C ILE A 66 -20.11 10.46 1.47
N LYS A 67 -20.96 11.49 1.54
CA LYS A 67 -20.66 12.78 0.88
C LYS A 67 -19.38 13.42 1.43
N VAL A 68 -19.11 13.28 2.72
CA VAL A 68 -17.85 13.75 3.31
C VAL A 68 -16.67 12.96 2.73
N TYR A 69 -16.76 11.63 2.73
CA TYR A 69 -15.75 10.73 2.16
C TYR A 69 -15.46 11.04 0.69
N GLU A 70 -16.49 11.09 -0.16
CA GLU A 70 -16.36 11.41 -1.59
C GLU A 70 -15.77 12.80 -1.85
N SER A 71 -16.01 13.75 -0.94
CA SER A 71 -15.41 15.08 -1.05
C SER A 71 -13.92 15.06 -0.72
N PHE A 72 -13.48 14.23 0.24
CA PHE A 72 -12.05 14.00 0.51
C PHE A 72 -11.34 13.23 -0.61
N CYS A 73 -12.04 12.31 -1.30
CA CYS A 73 -11.44 11.56 -2.41
C CYS A 73 -10.91 12.46 -3.53
N LYS A 74 -11.44 13.68 -3.67
CA LYS A 74 -11.14 14.60 -4.77
C LYS A 74 -9.85 15.41 -4.62
N GLY A 75 -9.13 15.27 -3.51
CA GLY A 75 -7.86 15.97 -3.38
C GLY A 75 -6.71 15.08 -2.94
N ASP A 76 -5.60 15.73 -2.61
CA ASP A 76 -4.27 15.10 -2.73
C ASP A 76 -3.80 14.39 -1.46
N PHE A 77 -4.52 14.57 -0.34
CA PHE A 77 -4.20 13.93 0.93
C PHE A 77 -5.05 12.70 1.19
N ASP A 78 -4.47 11.73 1.90
CA ASP A 78 -5.19 10.56 2.40
C ASP A 78 -6.44 10.95 3.18
N ILE A 79 -7.50 10.15 3.02
CA ILE A 79 -8.74 10.31 3.76
C ILE A 79 -8.45 10.28 5.27
N PRO A 80 -8.93 11.24 6.08
CA PRO A 80 -8.70 11.21 7.52
C PRO A 80 -9.28 9.93 8.13
N LEU A 81 -8.52 9.26 9.01
CA LEU A 81 -8.97 8.03 9.66
C LEU A 81 -10.30 8.20 10.40
N ALA A 82 -10.57 9.38 10.98
CA ALA A 82 -11.84 9.65 11.65
C ALA A 82 -13.07 9.62 10.70
N VAL A 83 -12.89 9.92 9.40
CA VAL A 83 -13.95 9.76 8.39
C VAL A 83 -14.21 8.28 8.16
N LEU A 84 -13.15 7.48 7.94
CA LEU A 84 -13.26 6.04 7.73
C LEU A 84 -13.85 5.33 8.96
N GLU A 85 -13.40 5.69 10.16
CA GLU A 85 -13.93 5.18 11.43
C GLU A 85 -15.43 5.52 11.57
N SER A 86 -15.86 6.73 11.22
CA SER A 86 -17.29 7.07 11.26
C SER A 86 -18.09 6.27 10.23
N MET A 87 -17.55 6.02 9.03
CA MET A 87 -18.16 5.12 8.05
C MET A 87 -18.28 3.69 8.57
N SER A 88 -17.28 3.19 9.29
CA SER A 88 -17.23 1.80 9.80
C SER A 88 -18.39 1.45 10.74
N ARG A 89 -19.05 2.45 11.33
CA ARG A 89 -20.25 2.28 12.17
C ARG A 89 -21.44 1.67 11.41
N PHE A 90 -21.44 1.78 10.08
CA PHE A 90 -22.46 1.20 9.20
C PHE A 90 -22.06 -0.18 8.65
N ASP A 91 -20.94 -0.72 9.14
CA ASP A 91 -20.43 -2.07 8.93
C ASP A 91 -20.55 -2.61 7.50
N LEU A 92 -21.51 -3.52 7.25
CA LEU A 92 -21.74 -4.14 5.95
C LEU A 92 -22.01 -3.08 4.86
N GLN A 93 -22.82 -2.07 5.15
CA GLN A 93 -23.19 -1.04 4.17
C GLN A 93 -21.97 -0.23 3.71
N ALA A 94 -21.08 0.11 4.64
CA ALA A 94 -19.83 0.79 4.32
C ALA A 94 -18.89 -0.11 3.51
N SER A 95 -18.82 -1.39 3.88
CA SER A 95 -17.94 -2.36 3.22
C SER A 95 -18.39 -2.66 1.79
N GLU A 96 -19.70 -2.82 1.57
CA GLU A 96 -20.28 -2.99 0.23
C GLU A 96 -20.08 -1.76 -0.65
N TYR A 97 -20.27 -0.55 -0.10
CA TYR A 97 -20.01 0.69 -0.84
C TYR A 97 -18.55 0.78 -1.30
N LEU A 98 -17.61 0.60 -0.37
CA LEU A 98 -16.18 0.64 -0.69
C LEU A 98 -15.80 -0.44 -1.71
N ALA A 99 -16.30 -1.66 -1.54
CA ALA A 99 -16.04 -2.75 -2.49
C ALA A 99 -16.60 -2.44 -3.88
N SER A 100 -17.82 -1.90 -3.99
CA SER A 100 -18.42 -1.58 -5.30
C SER A 100 -17.60 -0.54 -6.07
N HIS A 101 -16.98 0.41 -5.38
CA HIS A 101 -16.14 1.43 -6.02
C HIS A 101 -14.69 0.96 -6.24
N ALA A 102 -14.12 0.20 -5.32
CA ALA A 102 -12.76 -0.34 -5.47
C ALA A 102 -12.61 -1.22 -6.72
N PHE A 103 -13.68 -1.94 -7.11
CA PHE A 103 -13.65 -2.87 -8.24
C PHE A 103 -14.37 -2.35 -9.49
N GLU A 104 -14.84 -1.09 -9.48
CA GLU A 104 -15.67 -0.49 -10.53
C GLU A 104 -15.03 -0.59 -11.93
N MET A 105 -13.70 -0.49 -11.99
CA MET A 105 -12.94 -0.61 -13.23
C MET A 105 -13.07 -1.99 -13.91
N MET A 106 -13.08 -3.07 -13.13
CA MET A 106 -13.32 -4.42 -13.67
C MET A 106 -14.76 -4.60 -14.16
N GLU A 107 -15.71 -3.86 -13.57
CA GLU A 107 -17.13 -3.97 -13.89
C GLU A 107 -17.51 -3.24 -15.20
N ARG A 108 -16.56 -2.51 -15.83
CA ARG A 108 -16.69 -1.85 -17.15
C ARG A 108 -18.04 -1.14 -17.35
N LYS A 109 -18.48 -0.35 -16.37
CA LYS A 109 -19.59 0.58 -16.56
C LYS A 109 -19.05 2.00 -16.72
N GLY A 110 -18.67 2.37 -17.93
CA GLY A 110 -18.40 3.77 -18.29
C GLY A 110 -17.01 4.27 -17.88
N ASN A 111 -16.92 5.58 -17.59
CA ASN A 111 -15.72 6.24 -17.09
C ASN A 111 -15.74 6.18 -15.55
N PRO A 112 -15.03 5.24 -14.91
CA PRO A 112 -15.03 5.13 -13.46
C PRO A 112 -14.46 6.42 -12.84
N ASP A 113 -14.96 6.78 -11.66
CA ASP A 113 -14.33 7.83 -10.88
C ASP A 113 -13.01 7.27 -10.31
N VAL A 114 -11.91 7.60 -10.99
CA VAL A 114 -10.56 7.10 -10.71
C VAL A 114 -10.17 7.39 -9.25
N HIS A 115 -10.45 8.61 -8.79
CA HIS A 115 -10.10 9.03 -7.43
C HIS A 115 -10.89 8.25 -6.39
N LEU A 116 -12.20 8.09 -6.61
CA LEU A 116 -13.05 7.31 -5.71
C LEU A 116 -12.63 5.84 -5.65
N SER A 117 -12.31 5.25 -6.80
CA SER A 117 -11.91 3.84 -6.91
C SER A 117 -10.60 3.56 -6.16
N ILE A 118 -9.58 4.40 -6.39
CA ILE A 118 -8.28 4.33 -5.72
C ILE A 118 -8.46 4.45 -4.21
N GLN A 119 -9.20 5.46 -3.75
CA GLN A 119 -9.40 5.70 -2.33
C GLN A 119 -10.24 4.60 -1.67
N ALA A 120 -11.18 3.99 -2.41
CA ALA A 120 -11.98 2.89 -1.91
C ALA A 120 -11.14 1.62 -1.66
N ALA A 121 -10.22 1.28 -2.58
CA ALA A 121 -9.30 0.17 -2.39
C ALA A 121 -8.39 0.37 -1.17
N LYS A 122 -7.83 1.57 -1.01
CA LYS A 122 -7.03 1.94 0.17
C LYS A 122 -7.86 1.91 1.46
N ALA A 123 -9.09 2.41 1.42
CA ALA A 123 -10.00 2.44 2.57
C ALA A 123 -10.39 1.04 3.08
N LEU A 124 -10.61 0.06 2.18
CA LEU A 124 -10.79 -1.34 2.57
C LEU A 124 -9.60 -1.84 3.39
N GLY A 125 -8.39 -1.48 2.97
CA GLY A 125 -7.16 -1.80 3.68
C GLY A 125 -7.06 -1.13 5.04
N ARG A 126 -7.26 0.18 5.11
CA ARG A 126 -7.15 0.96 6.36
C ARG A 126 -8.20 0.57 7.39
N LEU A 127 -9.39 0.14 6.95
CA LEU A 127 -10.45 -0.43 7.79
C LEU A 127 -10.27 -1.93 8.10
N LYS A 128 -9.18 -2.54 7.63
CA LYS A 128 -8.83 -3.95 7.84
C LYS A 128 -9.96 -4.90 7.42
N ARG A 129 -10.61 -4.63 6.29
CA ARG A 129 -11.68 -5.49 5.70
C ARG A 129 -11.08 -6.73 5.01
N THR A 130 -10.50 -7.61 5.83
CA THR A 130 -9.74 -8.79 5.38
C THR A 130 -10.53 -9.77 4.53
N GLU A 131 -11.86 -9.76 4.63
CA GLU A 131 -12.76 -10.55 3.79
C GLU A 131 -12.64 -10.21 2.29
N TYR A 132 -12.11 -9.03 1.93
CA TYR A 132 -11.88 -8.61 0.54
C TYR A 132 -10.48 -8.94 0.02
N ILE A 133 -9.60 -9.57 0.80
CA ILE A 133 -8.26 -9.98 0.34
C ILE A 133 -8.33 -10.81 -0.96
N PRO A 134 -9.17 -11.85 -1.08
CA PRO A 134 -9.26 -12.62 -2.32
C PRO A 134 -9.72 -11.78 -3.51
N SER A 135 -10.62 -10.81 -3.27
CA SER A 135 -11.15 -9.93 -4.32
C SER A 135 -10.10 -8.92 -4.79
N LEU A 136 -9.33 -8.32 -3.88
CA LEU A 136 -8.22 -7.43 -4.21
C LEU A 136 -7.12 -8.15 -4.99
N ILE A 137 -6.73 -9.35 -4.57
CA ILE A 137 -5.75 -10.17 -5.31
C ILE A 137 -6.29 -10.48 -6.71
N SER A 138 -7.54 -10.95 -6.82
CA SER A 138 -8.13 -11.25 -8.11
C SER A 138 -8.27 -10.02 -9.01
N TYR A 139 -8.48 -8.84 -8.41
CA TYR A 139 -8.50 -7.57 -9.13
C TYR A 139 -7.13 -7.25 -9.72
N ILE A 140 -6.07 -7.30 -8.90
CA ILE A 140 -4.69 -7.09 -9.33
C ILE A 140 -4.31 -8.06 -10.45
N GLU A 141 -4.67 -9.35 -10.35
CA GLU A 141 -4.37 -10.35 -11.38
C GLU A 141 -5.00 -10.04 -12.74
N LYS A 142 -6.17 -9.38 -12.76
CA LYS A 142 -6.97 -9.15 -13.96
C LYS A 142 -6.75 -7.77 -14.57
N LEU A 143 -6.18 -6.84 -13.83
CA LEU A 143 -5.91 -5.49 -14.32
C LEU A 143 -4.90 -5.52 -15.47
N PRO A 144 -5.12 -4.73 -16.54
CA PRO A 144 -4.09 -4.49 -17.53
C PRO A 144 -2.82 -3.90 -16.87
N PRO A 145 -1.60 -4.34 -17.25
CA PRO A 145 -0.37 -3.86 -16.63
C PRO A 145 -0.12 -2.35 -16.71
N GLU A 146 -0.76 -1.66 -17.64
CA GLU A 146 -0.71 -0.20 -17.81
C GLU A 146 -1.56 0.59 -16.79
N GLU A 147 -2.36 -0.10 -15.98
CA GLU A 147 -3.29 0.49 -15.01
C GLU A 147 -2.64 0.58 -13.62
N ASP A 148 -1.41 1.13 -13.61
CA ASP A 148 -0.50 1.16 -12.47
C ASP A 148 -1.16 1.70 -11.20
N LEU A 149 -1.91 2.81 -11.30
CA LEU A 149 -2.56 3.44 -10.15
C LEU A 149 -3.60 2.54 -9.46
N PHE A 150 -4.30 1.71 -10.23
CA PHE A 150 -5.29 0.77 -9.68
C PHE A 150 -4.60 -0.44 -9.07
N ILE A 151 -3.53 -0.92 -9.70
CA ILE A 151 -2.70 -2.02 -9.19
C ILE A 151 -2.05 -1.62 -7.86
N GLU A 152 -1.42 -0.44 -7.83
CA GLU A 152 -0.75 0.12 -6.67
C GLU A 152 -1.74 0.31 -5.52
N SER A 153 -2.87 0.98 -5.75
CA SER A 153 -3.86 1.24 -4.69
C SER A 153 -4.50 -0.05 -4.12
N ALA A 154 -4.77 -1.05 -4.96
CA ALA A 154 -5.22 -2.35 -4.48
C ALA A 154 -4.13 -3.08 -3.67
N THR A 155 -2.88 -2.95 -4.08
CA THR A 155 -1.72 -3.53 -3.38
C THR A 155 -1.45 -2.84 -2.05
N GLU A 156 -1.54 -1.50 -1.98
CA GLU A 156 -1.52 -0.73 -0.74
C GLU A 156 -2.66 -1.15 0.19
N GLY A 157 -3.85 -1.39 -0.36
CA GLY A 157 -4.97 -1.95 0.40
C GLY A 157 -4.61 -3.28 1.08
N LEU A 158 -3.96 -4.19 0.36
CA LEU A 158 -3.45 -5.45 0.91
C LEU A 158 -2.34 -5.23 1.95
N LEU A 159 -1.41 -4.30 1.70
CA LEU A 159 -0.34 -3.93 2.63
C LEU A 159 -0.93 -3.47 3.96
N GLU A 160 -1.93 -2.58 3.90
CA GLU A 160 -2.66 -2.11 5.06
C GLU A 160 -3.39 -3.23 5.79
N MET A 161 -4.00 -4.20 5.10
CA MET A 161 -4.63 -5.34 5.77
C MET A 161 -3.63 -6.17 6.60
N GLY A 162 -2.34 -6.15 6.24
CA GLY A 162 -1.26 -6.71 7.05
C GLY A 162 -1.13 -8.22 6.94
N GLN A 163 -0.77 -8.90 8.04
CA GLN A 163 -0.45 -10.33 8.06
C GLN A 163 -1.51 -11.26 7.42
N PRO A 164 -2.83 -11.01 7.54
CA PRO A 164 -3.84 -11.80 6.84
C PRO A 164 -3.66 -11.89 5.31
N ALA A 165 -3.00 -10.90 4.68
CA ALA A 165 -2.77 -10.88 3.23
C ALA A 165 -1.53 -11.69 2.78
N VAL A 166 -0.61 -12.03 3.71
CA VAL A 166 0.69 -12.63 3.38
C VAL A 166 0.57 -13.96 2.64
N MET A 167 -0.18 -14.92 3.20
CA MET A 167 -0.33 -16.24 2.59
C MET A 167 -1.15 -16.20 1.29
N PRO A 168 -2.28 -15.49 1.21
CA PRO A 168 -2.99 -15.30 -0.05
C PRO A 168 -2.11 -14.72 -1.18
N MET A 169 -1.31 -13.68 -0.91
CA MET A 169 -0.38 -13.13 -1.90
C MET A 169 0.72 -14.13 -2.28
N THR A 170 1.28 -14.84 -1.29
CA THR A 170 2.30 -15.89 -1.50
C THR A 170 1.79 -16.97 -2.45
N GLU A 171 0.54 -17.42 -2.26
CA GLU A 171 -0.08 -18.42 -3.13
C GLU A 171 -0.30 -17.90 -4.55
N CYS A 172 -0.79 -16.66 -4.70
CA CYS A 172 -0.99 -16.03 -6.00
C CYS A 172 0.32 -15.94 -6.79
N ILE A 173 1.37 -15.36 -6.20
CA ILE A 173 2.68 -15.19 -6.85
C ILE A 173 3.30 -16.55 -7.24
N ASN A 174 3.14 -17.58 -6.41
CA ASN A 174 3.65 -18.92 -6.73
C ASN A 174 2.90 -19.59 -7.88
N LYS A 175 1.60 -19.31 -8.04
CA LYS A 175 0.75 -19.86 -9.12
C LYS A 175 0.87 -19.09 -10.43
N ALA A 176 1.27 -17.82 -10.39
CA ALA A 176 1.46 -16.99 -11.57
C ALA A 176 2.44 -17.65 -12.55
N GLU A 177 2.14 -17.64 -13.86
CA GLU A 177 3.04 -18.20 -14.88
C GLU A 177 4.26 -17.29 -15.10
N GLU A 178 4.02 -15.98 -15.18
CA GLU A 178 5.04 -14.92 -15.32
C GLU A 178 4.93 -13.94 -14.15
N ILE A 179 6.09 -13.39 -13.75
CA ILE A 179 6.12 -12.23 -12.85
C ILE A 179 6.10 -10.97 -13.72
N ASN A 180 4.89 -10.51 -14.04
CA ASN A 180 4.62 -9.26 -14.73
C ASN A 180 4.57 -8.08 -13.74
N ASN A 181 4.32 -6.86 -14.23
CA ASN A 181 4.24 -5.64 -13.43
C ASN A 181 3.30 -5.78 -12.21
N ASN A 182 2.11 -6.35 -12.40
CA ASN A 182 1.13 -6.57 -11.34
C ASN A 182 1.69 -7.45 -10.21
N MET A 183 2.40 -8.52 -10.59
CA MET A 183 3.07 -9.42 -9.65
C MET A 183 4.26 -8.74 -8.97
N GLU A 184 4.94 -7.79 -9.62
CA GLU A 184 6.03 -7.01 -9.02
C GLU A 184 5.52 -6.12 -7.88
N TYR A 185 4.39 -5.44 -8.05
CA TYR A 185 3.74 -4.70 -6.94
C TYR A 185 3.38 -5.63 -5.78
N MET A 186 2.71 -6.76 -6.04
CA MET A 186 2.38 -7.72 -4.98
C MET A 186 3.63 -8.31 -4.30
N LEU A 187 4.70 -8.56 -5.05
CA LEU A 187 5.96 -9.08 -4.52
C LEU A 187 6.63 -8.07 -3.57
N GLN A 188 6.60 -6.78 -3.92
CA GLN A 188 7.10 -5.70 -3.07
C GLN A 188 6.29 -5.62 -1.77
N ALA A 189 4.96 -5.59 -1.82
CA ALA A 189 4.13 -5.59 -0.62
C ALA A 189 4.34 -6.85 0.24
N LEU A 190 4.44 -8.03 -0.39
CA LEU A 190 4.74 -9.28 0.31
C LEU A 190 6.11 -9.24 1.01
N SER A 191 7.12 -8.63 0.39
CA SER A 191 8.45 -8.50 1.00
C SER A 191 8.43 -7.66 2.29
N GLN A 192 7.69 -6.55 2.28
CA GLN A 192 7.53 -5.66 3.43
C GLN A 192 6.78 -6.36 4.57
N LEU A 193 5.64 -6.99 4.28
CA LEU A 193 4.86 -7.71 5.29
C LEU A 193 5.59 -8.94 5.83
N GLY A 194 6.30 -9.64 4.95
CA GLY A 194 7.04 -10.85 5.27
C GLY A 194 8.24 -10.62 6.20
N LYS A 195 8.78 -9.40 6.23
CA LYS A 195 9.90 -8.98 7.09
C LYS A 195 9.64 -9.20 8.59
N VAL A 196 8.37 -9.16 9.00
CA VAL A 196 7.96 -9.29 10.40
C VAL A 196 8.17 -10.71 10.91
N GLU A 197 7.56 -11.70 10.25
CA GLU A 197 7.62 -13.11 10.70
C GLU A 197 8.73 -13.92 10.04
N LYS A 198 9.26 -13.45 8.91
CA LYS A 198 10.32 -14.10 8.11
C LYS A 198 10.00 -15.56 7.76
N ASN A 199 8.72 -15.82 7.47
CA ASN A 199 8.21 -17.15 7.13
C ASN A 199 9.03 -17.79 5.99
N PRO A 200 9.54 -19.03 6.14
CA PRO A 200 10.30 -19.71 5.09
C PRO A 200 9.56 -19.87 3.76
N GLU A 201 8.24 -20.02 3.77
CA GLU A 201 7.43 -20.15 2.56
C GLU A 201 7.43 -18.85 1.75
N VAL A 202 7.29 -17.71 2.44
CA VAL A 202 7.40 -16.37 1.84
C VAL A 202 8.79 -16.18 1.26
N PHE A 203 9.85 -16.49 2.00
CA PHE A 203 11.22 -16.38 1.48
C PHE A 203 11.46 -17.27 0.24
N ASN A 204 10.92 -18.48 0.22
CA ASN A 204 11.00 -19.36 -0.95
C ASN A 204 10.19 -18.81 -2.14
N CYS A 205 9.04 -18.19 -1.90
CA CYS A 205 8.27 -17.47 -2.90
C CYS A 205 9.08 -16.33 -3.51
N LEU A 206 9.70 -15.47 -2.70
CA LEU A 206 10.56 -14.37 -3.16
C LEU A 206 11.71 -14.88 -4.04
N LYS A 207 12.38 -15.96 -3.64
CA LYS A 207 13.44 -16.59 -4.46
C LYS A 207 12.91 -17.14 -5.78
N SER A 208 11.78 -17.84 -5.74
CA SER A 208 11.16 -18.42 -6.94
C SER A 208 10.74 -17.32 -7.92
N ALA A 209 10.15 -16.25 -7.41
CA ALA A 209 9.79 -15.06 -8.20
C ALA A 209 11.05 -14.43 -8.81
N PHE A 210 12.07 -14.13 -8.00
CA PHE A 210 13.35 -13.57 -8.46
C PHE A 210 13.94 -14.36 -9.64
N LEU A 211 13.93 -15.69 -9.58
CA LEU A 211 14.49 -16.52 -10.66
C LEU A 211 13.69 -16.40 -11.97
N ARG A 212 12.36 -16.23 -11.88
CA ARG A 212 11.45 -16.10 -13.04
C ARG A 212 11.35 -14.68 -13.60
N MET A 213 11.65 -13.66 -12.80
CA MET A 213 11.59 -12.25 -13.21
C MET A 213 12.58 -11.94 -14.33
N LYS A 214 12.21 -11.05 -15.25
CA LYS A 214 13.16 -10.47 -16.22
C LYS A 214 14.02 -9.40 -15.54
N ASN A 215 13.40 -8.53 -14.78
CA ASN A 215 14.07 -7.50 -14.00
C ASN A 215 14.64 -8.10 -12.70
N LYS A 216 15.96 -8.30 -12.63
CA LYS A 216 16.61 -8.85 -11.44
C LYS A 216 16.81 -7.80 -10.34
N ASP A 217 16.73 -6.52 -10.66
CA ASP A 217 16.98 -5.42 -9.73
C ASP A 217 15.84 -5.38 -8.69
N ILE A 218 14.58 -5.34 -9.15
CA ILE A 218 13.39 -5.38 -8.29
C ILE A 218 13.37 -6.67 -7.46
N GLY A 219 13.64 -7.82 -8.06
CA GLY A 219 13.63 -9.08 -7.33
C GLY A 219 14.70 -9.12 -6.22
N ALA A 220 15.88 -8.53 -6.45
CA ALA A 220 16.94 -8.44 -5.45
C ALA A 220 16.55 -7.47 -4.31
N LEU A 221 15.93 -6.34 -4.65
CA LEU A 221 15.38 -5.38 -3.68
C LEU A 221 14.33 -6.06 -2.78
N CYS A 222 13.38 -6.80 -3.34
CA CYS A 222 12.38 -7.55 -2.54
C CYS A 222 13.04 -8.55 -1.58
N ILE A 223 14.10 -9.25 -2.00
CA ILE A 223 14.84 -10.17 -1.13
C ILE A 223 15.58 -9.42 -0.02
N ALA A 224 16.13 -8.24 -0.32
CA ALA A 224 16.80 -7.39 0.66
C ALA A 224 15.81 -6.77 1.66
N GLU A 225 14.66 -6.28 1.20
CA GLU A 225 13.62 -5.66 2.04
C GLU A 225 13.01 -6.65 3.03
N PHE A 226 12.82 -7.91 2.62
CA PHE A 226 12.43 -9.00 3.51
C PHE A 226 13.42 -9.20 4.70
N ASN A 227 14.65 -8.68 4.57
CA ASN A 227 15.65 -8.54 5.62
C ASN A 227 15.97 -9.85 6.36
N ASP A 228 16.20 -10.91 5.58
CA ASP A 228 16.61 -12.22 6.08
C ASP A 228 18.00 -12.59 5.58
N ARG A 229 18.88 -13.04 6.50
CA ARG A 229 20.26 -13.43 6.19
C ARG A 229 20.38 -14.52 5.12
N ARG A 230 19.34 -15.33 4.90
CA ARG A 230 19.29 -16.32 3.82
C ARG A 230 19.39 -15.65 2.44
N GLY A 231 18.94 -14.39 2.32
CA GLY A 231 19.07 -13.58 1.11
C GLY A 231 20.52 -13.37 0.69
N ILE A 232 21.45 -13.17 1.64
CA ILE A 232 22.88 -13.01 1.38
C ILE A 232 23.42 -14.20 0.60
N ALA A 233 23.27 -15.42 1.15
CA ALA A 233 23.80 -16.64 0.54
C ALA A 233 23.16 -16.91 -0.84
N PHE A 234 21.87 -16.62 -0.98
CA PHE A 234 21.16 -16.78 -2.23
C PHE A 234 21.65 -15.83 -3.33
N LEU A 235 21.66 -14.52 -3.06
CA LEU A 235 22.06 -13.49 -4.01
C LEU A 235 23.54 -13.62 -4.39
N PHE A 236 24.43 -13.90 -3.43
CA PHE A 236 25.83 -14.20 -3.73
C PHE A 236 25.98 -15.41 -4.66
N GLY A 237 25.27 -16.49 -4.35
CA GLY A 237 25.29 -17.69 -5.18
C GLY A 237 24.80 -17.41 -6.60
N TYR A 238 23.79 -16.57 -6.75
CA TYR A 238 23.28 -16.14 -8.05
C TYR A 238 24.32 -15.30 -8.81
N LEU A 239 24.88 -14.26 -8.19
CA LEU A 239 25.93 -13.42 -8.79
C LEU A 239 27.11 -14.23 -9.31
N ASN A 240 27.61 -15.18 -8.51
CA ASN A 240 28.76 -16.00 -8.89
C ASN A 240 28.47 -16.91 -10.09
N ARG A 241 27.24 -17.41 -10.23
CA ARG A 241 26.85 -18.28 -11.35
C ARG A 241 26.55 -17.51 -12.63
N HIS A 242 26.01 -16.30 -12.51
CA HIS A 242 25.50 -15.53 -13.65
C HIS A 242 26.33 -14.27 -13.97
N LYS A 243 27.51 -14.11 -13.38
CA LYS A 243 28.36 -12.90 -13.54
C LYS A 243 28.57 -12.47 -15.00
N ALA A 244 28.72 -13.43 -15.92
CA ALA A 244 28.96 -13.15 -17.34
C ALA A 244 27.69 -12.74 -18.12
N GLU A 245 26.50 -13.03 -17.58
CA GLU A 245 25.20 -12.78 -18.21
C GLU A 245 24.58 -11.45 -17.72
N LEU A 246 24.96 -11.00 -16.53
CA LEU A 246 24.41 -9.79 -15.92
C LEU A 246 24.99 -8.53 -16.53
N SER A 247 24.14 -7.51 -16.68
CA SER A 247 24.59 -6.16 -16.95
C SER A 247 25.44 -5.67 -15.76
N ARG A 248 26.31 -4.69 -16.02
CA ARG A 248 27.11 -4.06 -14.96
C ARG A 248 26.21 -3.45 -13.88
N GLU A 249 25.14 -2.78 -14.29
CA GLU A 249 24.16 -2.13 -13.41
C GLU A 249 23.50 -3.14 -12.47
N THR A 250 22.85 -4.17 -13.04
CA THR A 250 22.21 -5.24 -12.26
C THR A 250 23.19 -5.96 -11.34
N TYR A 251 24.43 -6.18 -11.77
CA TYR A 251 25.46 -6.77 -10.93
C TYR A 251 25.72 -5.92 -9.67
N TYR A 252 25.86 -4.60 -9.83
CA TYR A 252 26.08 -3.69 -8.70
C TYR A 252 24.85 -3.52 -7.82
N GLU A 253 23.65 -3.56 -8.40
CA GLU A 253 22.40 -3.49 -7.64
C GLU A 253 22.23 -4.70 -6.71
N ILE A 254 22.48 -5.91 -7.23
CA ILE A 254 22.46 -7.12 -6.40
C ILE A 254 23.56 -7.06 -5.33
N LEU A 255 24.75 -6.54 -5.65
CA LEU A 255 25.79 -6.32 -4.63
C LEU A 255 25.37 -5.31 -3.56
N HIS A 256 24.66 -4.25 -3.94
CA HIS A 256 24.11 -3.27 -3.00
C HIS A 256 23.10 -3.93 -2.04
N CYS A 257 22.18 -4.72 -2.58
CA CYS A 257 21.23 -5.53 -1.81
C CYS A 257 21.93 -6.47 -0.81
N ILE A 258 23.00 -7.15 -1.24
CA ILE A 258 23.81 -8.01 -0.35
C ILE A 258 24.45 -7.21 0.78
N LYS A 259 25.01 -6.03 0.48
CA LYS A 259 25.59 -5.14 1.50
C LYS A 259 24.54 -4.64 2.49
N ALA A 260 23.36 -4.26 2.01
CA ALA A 260 22.24 -3.82 2.83
C ALA A 260 21.80 -4.91 3.85
N LEU A 261 21.89 -6.19 3.45
CA LEU A 261 21.67 -7.33 4.34
C LEU A 261 22.81 -7.61 5.33
N GLY A 262 23.92 -6.87 5.27
CA GLY A 262 25.11 -7.07 6.10
C GLY A 262 26.13 -8.07 5.55
N GLY A 263 26.04 -8.43 4.27
CA GLY A 263 27.01 -9.29 3.60
C GLY A 263 28.33 -8.58 3.31
N GLN A 264 29.46 -9.25 3.55
CA GLN A 264 30.78 -8.77 3.15
C GLN A 264 31.03 -9.11 1.68
N VAL A 265 31.09 -8.10 0.82
CA VAL A 265 31.47 -8.24 -0.60
C VAL A 265 32.84 -7.62 -0.81
N ASP A 266 33.77 -8.39 -1.36
CA ASP A 266 35.01 -7.82 -1.89
C ASP A 266 34.68 -7.14 -3.22
N LEU A 267 34.80 -5.81 -3.26
CA LEU A 267 34.72 -5.06 -4.50
C LEU A 267 35.99 -5.36 -5.30
N PHE A 268 35.83 -5.99 -6.47
CA PHE A 268 36.90 -6.16 -7.45
C PHE A 268 37.25 -4.83 -8.12
#